data_AF-A0A7K3RU24-F1
#
_entry.id   AF-A0A7K3RU24-F1
#
_cell.length_a   1.000
_cell.length_b   1.000
_cell.length_c   1.000
_cell.angle_alpha   90.00
_cell.angle_beta   90.00
_cell.angle_gamma   90.00
#
_symmetry.space_group_name_H-M   'P 1'
#
loop_
_entity.id
_entity.type
_entity.pdbx_description
1 polymer ?
#
loop_
_entity_poly.entity_id
_entity_poly.type
_entity_poly.pdbx_seq_one_letter_code
_entity_poly.pdbx_strand_id
1 'polypeptide(L)' 'LLPGLAVDGAGMRLGRGGGSYDRVLARLTAAGAHPSLVVLLYENEVVARVPAEPHDHPVDAVITPAGARRFVNPS' A
#
# COMPACT_ATOMS: atom_id res chain seq x y z
N LEU A 1 5.82 2.49 -7.40
CA LEU A 1 6.27 1.70 -6.24
C LEU A 1 6.19 2.56 -5.00
N LEU A 2 5.61 2.04 -3.93
CA LEU A 2 5.51 2.70 -2.62
C LEU A 2 6.44 2.00 -1.63
N PRO A 3 7.12 2.73 -0.73
CA PRO A 3 7.78 2.12 0.41
C PRO A 3 6.76 1.69 1.46
N GLY A 4 7.08 0.63 2.20
CA GLY A 4 6.31 0.15 3.34
C GLY A 4 7.20 -0.58 4.33
N LEU A 5 6.73 -0.69 5.57
CA LEU A 5 7.31 -1.53 6.62
C LEU A 5 6.51 -2.81 6.81
N ALA A 6 5.22 -2.78 6.46
CA ALA A 6 4.35 -3.94 6.49
C ALA A 6 3.16 -3.73 5.55
N VAL A 7 2.52 -4.83 5.16
CA VAL A 7 1.20 -4.82 4.52
C VAL A 7 0.33 -5.92 5.11
N ASP A 8 -0.97 -5.69 5.23
CA ASP A 8 -1.91 -6.74 5.61
C ASP A 8 -2.67 -7.38 4.44
N GLY A 9 -3.57 -8.31 4.75
CA GLY A 9 -4.36 -9.03 3.75
C GLY A 9 -5.37 -8.17 2.98
N ALA A 10 -5.68 -6.96 3.47
CA ALA A 10 -6.54 -5.99 2.80
C ALA A 10 -5.74 -4.98 1.95
N GLY A 11 -4.41 -5.09 1.92
CA GLY A 11 -3.54 -4.14 1.23
C GLY A 11 -3.26 -2.87 2.04
N MET A 12 -3.64 -2.80 3.33
CA MET A 12 -3.27 -1.65 4.16
C MET A 12 -1.78 -1.70 4.44
N ARG A 13 -1.07 -0.60 4.18
CA ARG A 13 0.38 -0.51 4.33
C ARG A 13 0.76 0.34 5.53
N LEU A 14 1.80 -0.08 6.26
CA LEU A 14 2.44 0.74 7.27
C LEU A 14 3.61 1.52 6.66
N GLY A 15 3.53 2.85 6.68
CA GLY A 15 4.62 3.72 6.26
C GLY A 15 5.66 3.99 7.35
N ARG A 16 6.70 4.78 7.05
CA ARG A 16 7.71 5.23 8.04
C ARG A 16 7.30 6.46 8.88
N GLY A 17 6.05 6.93 8.77
CA GLY A 17 5.51 8.01 9.62
C GLY A 17 5.70 9.45 9.13
N GLY A 18 5.97 9.70 7.84
CA GLY A 18 6.23 11.07 7.31
C GLY A 18 5.18 11.67 6.38
N GLY A 19 4.12 10.94 6.04
CA GLY A 19 3.02 11.41 5.18
C GLY A 19 3.41 11.85 3.75
N SER A 20 4.66 11.59 3.32
CA SER A 20 5.18 12.12 2.04
C SER A 20 4.44 11.54 0.84
N TYR A 21 4.19 10.23 0.86
CA TYR A 21 3.49 9.55 -0.22
C TYR A 21 2.01 9.86 -0.25
N ASP A 22 1.36 10.07 0.91
CA ASP A 22 -0.07 10.42 0.97
C ASP A 22 -0.33 11.75 0.24
N ARG A 23 0.55 12.74 0.41
CA ARG A 23 0.49 14.02 -0.32
C ARG A 23 0.69 13.84 -1.83
N VAL A 24 1.58 12.96 -2.26
CA VAL A 24 1.81 12.69 -3.69
C VAL A 24 0.60 11.98 -4.30
N LEU A 25 0.06 10.97 -3.61
CA LEU A 25 -1.12 10.23 -4.04
C LEU A 25 -2.35 11.14 -4.15
N ALA A 26 -2.58 12.02 -3.15
CA ALA A 26 -3.65 13.00 -3.21
C ALA A 26 -3.55 13.92 -4.43
N ARG A 27 -2.33 14.37 -4.78
CA ARG A 27 -2.10 15.20 -5.98
C ARG A 27 -2.34 14.44 -7.28
N LEU A 28 -1.95 13.18 -7.35
CA LEU A 28 -2.20 12.33 -8.52
C LEU A 28 -3.69 12.10 -8.72
N THR A 29 -4.42 11.76 -7.65
CA THR A 29 -5.87 11.62 -7.67
C THR A 29 -6.56 12.92 -8.11
N ALA A 30 -6.14 14.08 -7.57
CA ALA A 30 -6.67 15.38 -7.97
C ALA A 30 -6.39 15.71 -9.44
N ALA A 31 -5.32 15.15 -10.02
CA ALA A 31 -4.99 15.26 -11.44
C ALA A 31 -5.67 14.19 -12.33
N GLY A 32 -6.54 13.33 -11.76
CA GLY A 32 -7.19 12.23 -12.48
C GLY A 32 -6.27 11.06 -12.83
N ALA A 33 -5.10 10.97 -12.19
CA ALA A 33 -4.15 9.90 -12.40
C ALA A 33 -4.30 8.82 -11.30
N HIS A 34 -4.47 7.57 -11.73
CA HIS A 34 -4.65 6.41 -10.86
C HIS A 34 -3.62 5.33 -11.18
N PRO A 35 -2.34 5.53 -10.81
CA PRO A 35 -1.32 4.52 -11.04
C PRO A 35 -1.55 3.32 -10.13
N SER A 36 -1.10 2.14 -10.56
CA SER A 36 -1.06 0.98 -9.67
C SER A 36 -0.11 1.19 -8.51
N LEU A 37 -0.63 1.03 -7.30
CA LEU A 37 0.08 1.16 -6.04
C LEU A 37 0.61 -0.21 -5.63
N VAL A 38 1.93 -0.36 -5.71
CA VAL A 38 2.61 -1.64 -5.43
C VAL A 38 3.71 -1.42 -4.41
N VAL A 39 3.77 -2.27 -3.39
CA VAL A 39 4.81 -2.30 -2.35
C VAL A 39 5.73 -3.51 -2.54
N LEU A 40 7.02 -3.34 -2.25
CA LEU A 40 8.01 -4.43 -2.22
C LEU A 40 8.31 -4.76 -0.77
N LEU A 41 8.13 -6.02 -0.38
CA LEU A 41 8.30 -6.49 0.99
C LEU A 41 8.83 -7.92 1.03
N TYR A 42 9.40 -8.33 2.16
CA TYR A 42 9.63 -9.73 2.48
C TYR A 42 8.37 -10.40 3.03
N GLU A 43 8.34 -11.72 2.99
CA GLU A 43 7.20 -12.52 3.46
C GLU A 43 6.86 -12.26 4.93
N ASN A 44 7.86 -12.01 5.78
CA ASN A 44 7.67 -11.70 7.20
C ASN A 44 7.14 -10.27 7.47
N GLU A 45 7.12 -9.41 6.46
CA GLU A 45 6.54 -8.06 6.51
C GLU A 45 5.08 -8.06 6.00
N VAL A 46 4.59 -9.21 5.55
CA VAL A 46 3.16 -9.46 5.33
C VAL A 46 2.54 -9.92 6.64
N VAL A 47 1.79 -9.03 7.28
CA VAL A 47 1.26 -9.23 8.64
C VAL A 47 -0.24 -9.47 8.64
N ALA A 48 -0.78 -9.93 9.77
CA ALA A 48 -2.21 -10.20 9.90
C ALA A 48 -3.07 -8.91 9.82
N ARG A 49 -2.57 -7.80 10.36
CA ARG A 49 -3.28 -6.52 10.42
C ARG A 49 -2.32 -5.35 10.52
N VAL A 50 -2.58 -4.31 9.74
CA VAL A 50 -1.93 -3.01 9.86
C VAL A 50 -2.95 -2.02 10.44
N PRO A 51 -2.58 -1.17 11.43
CA PRO A 51 -3.44 -0.07 11.84
C PRO A 51 -3.68 0.88 10.67
N ALA A 52 -4.96 1.20 10.41
CA ALA A 52 -5.37 2.07 9.32
C ALA A 52 -6.08 3.31 9.87
N GLU A 53 -5.81 4.45 9.26
CA GLU A 53 -6.53 5.69 9.47
C GLU A 53 -7.49 5.98 8.31
N PRO A 54 -8.55 6.79 8.49
CA PRO A 54 -9.56 7.03 7.44
C PRO A 54 -9.02 7.61 6.13
N HIS A 55 -7.82 8.19 6.15
CA HIS A 55 -7.16 8.79 4.99
C HIS A 55 -6.10 7.87 4.37
N ASP A 56 -5.88 6.67 4.91
CA ASP A 56 -4.98 5.70 4.31
C ASP A 56 -5.62 5.07 3.07
N HIS A 57 -4.80 4.92 2.03
CA HIS A 57 -5.18 4.23 0.81
C HIS A 57 -4.52 2.86 0.74
N PRO A 58 -5.29 1.78 0.49
CA PRO A 58 -4.72 0.44 0.30
C PRO A 58 -3.85 0.40 -0.96
N VAL A 59 -2.84 -0.48 -0.95
CA VAL A 59 -2.08 -0.85 -2.14
C VAL A 59 -2.84 -1.88 -2.96
N ASP A 60 -2.61 -1.90 -4.27
CA ASP A 60 -3.19 -2.89 -5.18
C ASP A 60 -2.46 -4.24 -5.13
N ALA A 61 -1.17 -4.22 -4.79
CA ALA A 61 -0.36 -5.44 -4.70
C ALA A 61 0.85 -5.31 -3.79
N VAL A 62 1.32 -6.48 -3.33
CA VAL A 62 2.64 -6.67 -2.74
C VAL A 62 3.44 -7.60 -3.64
N ILE A 63 4.71 -7.27 -3.87
CA ILE A 63 5.68 -8.18 -4.49
C ILE A 63 6.67 -8.59 -3.41
N THR A 64 6.83 -9.89 -3.25
CA THR A 64 7.84 -10.51 -2.39
C THR A 64 8.79 -11.36 -3.24
N PRO A 65 9.93 -11.83 -2.69
CA PRO A 65 10.79 -12.78 -3.40
C PRO A 65 10.07 -14.04 -3.88
N ALA A 66 9.05 -14.51 -3.15
CA ALA A 66 8.23 -15.66 -3.56
C ALA A 66 7.22 -15.35 -4.68
N GLY A 67 6.91 -14.08 -4.97
CA GLY A 67 6.04 -13.69 -6.07
C GLY A 67 5.18 -12.46 -5.80
N ALA A 68 4.26 -12.18 -6.72
CA ALA A 68 3.32 -11.06 -6.61
C ALA A 68 1.95 -11.52 -6.10
N ARG A 69 1.40 -10.78 -5.14
CA ARG A 69 0.04 -10.95 -4.64
C ARG A 69 -0.76 -9.67 -4.85
N ARG A 70 -1.91 -9.78 -5.50
CA ARG A 70 -2.87 -8.67 -5.65
C ARG A 70 -3.89 -8.68 -4.52
N PHE A 71 -4.32 -7.50 -4.11
CA PHE A 71 -5.42 -7.30 -3.18
C PHE A 71 -6.68 -6.99 -3.97
N VAL A 72 -7.78 -7.64 -3.63
CA VAL A 72 -9.08 -7.36 -4.24
C VAL A 72 -9.73 -6.30 -3.36
N ASN A 73 -9.90 -5.08 -3.88
CA ASN A 73 -10.75 -4.11 -3.19
C ASN A 73 -12.18 -4.65 -3.23
N PRO A 74 -12.84 -4.89 -2.08
CA PRO A 74 -14.28 -5.07 -2.10
C PRO A 74 -14.88 -3.79 -2.69
N SER A 75 -15.68 -3.98 -3.75
CA SER A 75 -16.35 -2.91 -4.50
C SER A 75 -17.32 -2.14 -3.62
#